data_AF-A0A2V0N2U3-F1
#
_entry.id   AF-A0A2V0N2U3-F1
#
_cell.length_a   1.000
_cell.length_b   1.000
_cell.length_c   1.000
_cell.angle_alpha   90.00
_cell.angle_beta   90.00
_cell.angle_gamma   90.00
#
_symmetry.space_group_name_H-M   'P 1'
#
loop_
_entity.id
_entity.type
_entity.pdbx_description
1 polymer ?
#
loop_
_entity_poly.entity_id
_entity_poly.type
_entity_poly.pdbx_seq_one_letter_code
_entity_poly.pdbx_strand_id
1 'polypeptide(L)'
;MHTAYLVVTLIAIVANGFSGVAALAHFAPIIPGMEAAGVPLSWLTFPIGTLKTLGALGLVVGLWVPAIGLAAAGGLIVFFVCAMYTHVLANDISAQFGLASLFLGLNAATFALTLAVMR
;
A
#
# COMPACT_ATOMS: atom_id res chain seq x y z
N MET A 1 15.80 -16.74 4.55
CA MET A 1 14.70 -15.80 4.86
C MET A 1 15.13 -14.35 4.89
N HIS A 2 16.25 -13.99 5.54
CA HIS A 2 16.67 -12.59 5.68
C HIS A 2 16.83 -11.82 4.35
N THR A 3 17.52 -12.38 3.35
CA THR A 3 17.66 -11.72 2.03
C THR A 3 16.32 -11.49 1.34
N ALA A 4 15.42 -12.46 1.38
CA ALA A 4 14.07 -12.34 0.82
C ALA A 4 13.26 -11.27 1.55
N TYR A 5 13.31 -11.23 2.88
CA TYR A 5 12.72 -10.17 3.69
C TYR A 5 13.21 -8.79 3.25
N LEU A 6 14.53 -8.57 3.17
CA LEU A 6 15.07 -7.27 2.77
C LEU A 6 14.61 -6.87 1.36
N VAL A 7 14.73 -7.77 0.38
CA VAL A 7 14.35 -7.46 -1.00
C VAL A 7 12.86 -7.12 -1.11
N VAL A 8 11.98 -7.95 -0.53
CA VAL A 8 10.53 -7.73 -0.62
C VAL A 8 10.12 -6.48 0.14
N THR A 9 10.65 -6.24 1.34
CA THR A 9 10.35 -5.03 2.12
C THR A 9 10.83 -3.77 1.41
N LEU A 10 12.01 -3.78 0.75
CA LEU A 10 12.48 -2.63 -0.03
C LEU A 10 11.58 -2.35 -1.24
N ILE A 11 11.13 -3.38 -1.94
CA ILE A 11 10.16 -3.24 -3.03
C ILE A 11 8.85 -2.65 -2.49
N ALA A 12 8.36 -3.14 -1.35
CA ALA A 12 7.16 -2.61 -0.69
C ALA A 12 7.32 -1.14 -0.28
N ILE A 13 8.47 -0.75 0.28
CA ILE A 13 8.76 0.65 0.64
C ILE A 13 8.68 1.54 -0.59
N VAL A 14 9.38 1.18 -1.68
CA VAL A 14 9.41 1.99 -2.90
C VAL A 14 8.03 2.07 -3.55
N ALA A 15 7.34 0.93 -3.69
CA ALA A 15 6.04 0.86 -4.32
C ALA A 15 4.98 1.67 -3.54
N ASN A 16 4.84 1.43 -2.22
CA ASN A 16 3.86 2.13 -1.39
C ASN A 16 4.22 3.61 -1.24
N GLY A 17 5.51 3.92 -1.09
CA GLY A 17 6.01 5.30 -0.98
C GLY A 17 5.70 6.11 -2.24
N PHE A 18 6.08 5.59 -3.41
CA PHE A 18 5.75 6.23 -4.70
C PHE A 18 4.24 6.39 -4.87
N SER A 19 3.48 5.32 -4.63
CA SER A 19 2.04 5.31 -4.80
C SER A 19 1.31 6.26 -3.83
N GLY A 20 1.83 6.44 -2.62
CA GLY A 20 1.32 7.40 -1.64
C GLY A 20 1.68 8.84 -2.00
N VAL A 21 2.94 9.11 -2.36
CA VAL A 21 3.40 10.45 -2.78
C VAL A 21 2.70 10.90 -4.05
N ALA A 22 2.51 10.01 -5.02
CA ALA A 22 1.76 10.32 -6.24
C ALA A 22 0.30 10.72 -5.93
N ALA A 23 -0.32 10.10 -4.92
CA ALA A 23 -1.64 10.49 -4.47
C ALA A 23 -1.63 11.87 -3.77
N LEU A 24 -0.68 12.12 -2.86
CA LEU A 24 -0.53 13.44 -2.21
C LEU A 24 -0.29 14.56 -3.23
N ALA A 25 0.49 14.28 -4.28
CA ALA A 25 0.78 15.20 -5.37
C ALA A 25 -0.38 15.35 -6.38
N HIS A 26 -1.51 14.68 -6.17
CA HIS A 26 -2.65 14.65 -7.09
C HIS A 26 -2.22 14.35 -8.53
N PHE A 27 -1.39 13.34 -8.70
CA PHE A 27 -0.78 13.01 -9.97
C PHE A 27 -1.86 12.76 -11.05
N ALA A 28 -1.86 13.55 -12.11
CA ALA A 28 -2.95 13.56 -13.09
C ALA A 28 -3.33 12.17 -13.65
N PRO A 29 -2.39 11.23 -13.90
CA PRO A 29 -2.73 9.90 -14.39
C PRO A 29 -3.60 9.04 -13.46
N ILE A 30 -3.64 9.31 -12.15
CA ILE A 30 -4.47 8.50 -11.22
C ILE A 30 -5.90 9.04 -11.08
N ILE A 31 -6.15 10.30 -11.45
CA ILE A 31 -7.44 10.98 -11.27
C ILE A 31 -8.59 10.25 -11.98
N PRO A 32 -8.49 9.86 -13.27
CA PRO A 32 -9.59 9.20 -13.97
C PRO A 32 -10.04 7.90 -13.30
N GLY A 33 -9.11 7.13 -12.72
CA GLY A 33 -9.46 5.90 -12.02
C GLY A 33 -10.07 6.14 -10.63
N MET A 34 -9.74 7.26 -9.97
CA MET A 34 -10.43 7.65 -8.74
C MET A 34 -11.88 8.05 -9.03
N GLU A 35 -12.09 8.84 -10.09
CA GLU A 35 -13.43 9.24 -10.52
C GLU A 35 -14.28 8.04 -10.95
N ALA A 36 -13.69 7.10 -11.71
CA ALA A 36 -14.35 5.85 -12.08
C ALA A 36 -14.74 4.99 -10.87
N ALA A 37 -13.91 4.99 -9.81
CA ALA A 37 -14.20 4.32 -8.55
C ALA A 37 -15.16 5.10 -7.63
N GLY A 38 -15.65 6.28 -8.04
CA GLY A 38 -16.52 7.13 -7.24
C GLY A 38 -15.83 7.73 -6.00
N VAL A 39 -14.49 7.76 -5.99
CA VAL A 39 -13.69 8.24 -4.86
C VAL A 39 -13.49 9.76 -4.98
N PRO A 40 -13.85 10.56 -3.96
CA PRO A 40 -13.63 12.00 -3.98
C PRO A 40 -12.14 12.34 -4.12
N LEU A 41 -11.79 13.33 -4.95
CA LEU A 41 -10.37 13.72 -5.13
C LEU A 41 -9.72 14.23 -3.84
N SER A 42 -10.50 14.77 -2.89
CA SER A 42 -9.99 15.13 -1.56
C SER A 42 -9.38 13.93 -0.82
N TRP A 43 -9.83 12.71 -1.13
CA TRP A 43 -9.30 11.49 -0.53
C TRP A 43 -7.89 11.16 -0.98
N LEU A 44 -7.44 11.70 -2.12
CA LEU A 44 -6.05 11.56 -2.57
C LEU A 44 -5.06 12.08 -1.54
N THR A 45 -5.41 13.16 -0.84
CA THR A 45 -4.62 13.64 0.29
C THR A 45 -4.83 12.73 1.49
N PHE A 46 -6.02 12.78 2.10
CA PHE A 46 -6.41 11.93 3.21
C PHE A 46 -7.76 11.28 2.92
N PRO A 47 -7.87 9.95 2.97
CA PRO A 47 -6.91 9.03 3.60
C PRO A 47 -5.83 8.43 2.69
N ILE A 48 -5.96 8.47 1.37
CA ILE A 48 -5.21 7.62 0.43
C ILE A 48 -3.70 7.89 0.48
N GLY A 49 -3.29 9.11 0.14
CA GLY A 49 -1.88 9.47 0.07
C GLY A 49 -1.22 9.37 1.43
N THR A 50 -1.85 9.95 2.46
CA THR A 50 -1.35 9.94 3.84
C THR A 50 -1.12 8.54 4.40
N LEU A 51 -2.09 7.62 4.25
CA LEU A 51 -1.96 6.30 4.89
C LEU A 51 -0.93 5.42 4.17
N LYS A 52 -0.85 5.53 2.83
CA LYS A 52 0.15 4.79 2.04
C LYS A 52 1.56 5.27 2.33
N THR A 53 1.77 6.59 2.43
CA THR A 53 3.09 7.14 2.77
C THR A 53 3.47 6.83 4.21
N LEU A 54 2.55 6.94 5.17
CA LEU A 54 2.80 6.54 6.56
C LEU A 54 3.12 5.05 6.66
N GLY A 55 2.42 4.20 5.92
CA GLY A 55 2.73 2.77 5.84
C GLY A 55 4.14 2.53 5.29
N ALA A 56 4.52 3.21 4.20
CA ALA A 56 5.87 3.11 3.64
C ALA A 56 6.97 3.57 4.62
N LEU A 57 6.74 4.69 5.32
CA LEU A 57 7.65 5.17 6.37
C LEU A 57 7.73 4.18 7.54
N GLY A 58 6.60 3.58 7.93
CA GLY A 58 6.56 2.53 8.94
C GLY A 58 7.35 1.28 8.52
N LEU A 59 7.30 0.89 7.24
CA LEU A 59 8.13 -0.20 6.71
C LEU A 59 9.63 0.15 6.74
N VAL A 60 10.00 1.40 6.44
CA VAL A 60 11.38 1.88 6.57
C VAL A 60 11.85 1.73 8.01
N VAL A 61 11.12 2.28 8.98
CA VAL A 61 11.43 2.14 10.41
C VAL A 61 11.46 0.67 10.83
N GLY A 62 10.59 -0.15 10.22
CA GLY A 62 10.50 -1.58 10.39
C GLY A 62 11.78 -2.37 10.10
N LEU A 63 12.68 -1.83 9.27
CA LEU A 63 13.98 -2.45 9.00
C LEU A 63 14.88 -2.51 10.24
N TRP A 64 14.71 -1.57 11.19
CA TRP A 64 15.43 -1.55 12.47
C TRP A 64 14.57 -2.04 13.63
N VAL A 65 13.26 -1.80 13.58
CA VAL A 65 12.30 -2.18 14.62
C VAL A 65 11.23 -3.09 14.02
N PRO A 66 11.43 -4.43 13.97
CA PRO A 66 10.55 -5.34 13.24
C PRO A 66 9.06 -5.26 13.63
N ALA A 67 8.75 -4.97 14.89
CA ALA A 67 7.37 -4.79 15.36
C ALA A 67 6.65 -3.62 14.65
N ILE A 68 7.37 -2.53 14.33
CA ILE A 68 6.81 -1.40 13.58
C ILE A 68 6.59 -1.78 12.12
N GLY A 69 7.52 -2.52 11.51
CA GLY A 69 7.38 -3.04 10.15
C GLY A 69 6.18 -3.97 10.01
N LEU A 70 5.97 -4.84 11.00
CA LEU A 70 4.82 -5.74 11.05
C LEU A 70 3.49 -4.96 11.13
N ALA A 71 3.41 -3.96 12.02
CA ALA A 71 2.23 -3.11 12.14
C ALA A 71 1.97 -2.30 10.86
N ALA A 72 3.02 -1.76 10.23
CA ALA A 72 2.93 -1.00 8.99
C ALA A 72 2.44 -1.86 7.82
N ALA A 73 3.00 -3.06 7.64
CA ALA A 73 2.53 -4.02 6.64
C ALA A 73 1.07 -4.41 6.88
N GLY A 74 0.68 -4.66 8.14
CA GLY A 74 -0.70 -4.92 8.53
C GLY A 74 -1.66 -3.78 8.20
N GLY A 75 -1.27 -2.54 8.49
CA GLY A 75 -2.06 -1.35 8.15
C GLY A 75 -2.23 -1.17 6.63
N LEU A 76 -1.17 -1.41 5.85
CA LEU A 76 -1.23 -1.38 4.39
C LEU A 76 -2.13 -2.50 3.83
N ILE A 77 -2.12 -3.71 4.42
CA ILE A 77 -3.05 -4.78 4.05
C ILE A 77 -4.51 -4.32 4.24
N VAL A 78 -4.85 -3.78 5.41
CA VAL A 78 -6.20 -3.26 5.68
C VAL A 78 -6.56 -2.17 4.68
N PHE A 79 -5.64 -1.24 4.41
CA PHE A 79 -5.83 -0.19 3.43
C PHE A 79 -6.18 -0.75 2.03
N PHE A 80 -5.39 -1.70 1.52
CA PHE A 80 -5.63 -2.25 0.17
C PHE A 80 -6.86 -3.15 0.11
N VAL A 81 -7.25 -3.81 1.20
CA VAL A 81 -8.55 -4.50 1.28
C VAL A 81 -9.70 -3.50 1.14
N CYS A 82 -9.65 -2.37 1.85
CA CYS A 82 -10.65 -1.31 1.70
C CYS A 82 -10.67 -0.74 0.28
N ALA A 83 -9.50 -0.51 -0.34
CA ALA A 83 -9.41 -0.04 -1.72
C ALA A 83 -10.01 -1.05 -2.72
N MET A 84 -9.72 -2.34 -2.57
CA MET A 84 -10.33 -3.37 -3.41
C MET A 84 -11.85 -3.39 -3.24
N TYR A 85 -12.34 -3.24 -2.01
CA TYR A 85 -13.78 -3.15 -1.73
C TYR A 85 -14.43 -1.96 -2.44
N THR A 86 -13.80 -0.78 -2.47
CA THR A 86 -14.34 0.38 -3.19
C THR A 86 -14.42 0.13 -4.70
N HIS A 87 -13.42 -0.52 -5.29
CA HIS A 87 -13.47 -0.90 -6.71
C HIS A 87 -14.58 -1.91 -7.00
N VAL A 88 -14.76 -2.94 -6.15
CA VAL A 88 -15.86 -3.91 -6.29
C VAL A 88 -17.22 -3.23 -6.22
N LEU A 89 -17.43 -2.30 -5.28
CA LEU A 89 -18.67 -1.53 -5.18
C LEU A 89 -18.92 -0.68 -6.44
N ALA A 90 -17.86 -0.13 -7.03
CA ALA A 90 -17.94 0.62 -8.29
C ALA A 90 -18.05 -0.28 -9.54
N ASN A 91 -18.06 -1.62 -9.39
CA ASN A 91 -17.95 -2.58 -10.49
C ASN A 91 -16.72 -2.34 -11.39
N ASP A 92 -15.64 -1.84 -10.80
CA ASP A 92 -14.39 -1.51 -11.48
C ASP A 92 -13.41 -2.69 -11.41
N ILE A 93 -13.28 -3.44 -12.51
CA ILE A 93 -12.28 -4.52 -12.69
C ILE A 93 -11.13 -4.02 -13.59
N SER A 94 -10.83 -2.71 -13.57
CA SER A 94 -9.78 -2.13 -14.39
C SER A 94 -8.37 -2.47 -13.90
N ALA A 95 -7.36 -1.91 -14.59
CA ALA A 95 -5.97 -1.96 -14.15
C ALA A 95 -5.75 -1.41 -12.73
N GLN A 96 -6.60 -0.48 -12.24
CA GLN A 96 -6.49 0.03 -10.87
C GLN A 96 -6.82 -1.04 -9.83
N PHE A 97 -7.86 -1.86 -10.07
CA PHE A 97 -8.16 -3.01 -9.22
C PHE A 97 -7.03 -4.05 -9.24
N GLY A 98 -6.45 -4.31 -10.42
CA GLY A 98 -5.29 -5.18 -10.57
C GLY A 98 -4.08 -4.69 -9.79
N LEU A 99 -3.80 -3.38 -9.85
CA LEU A 99 -2.74 -2.75 -9.06
C LEU A 99 -3.02 -2.86 -7.56
N ALA A 100 -4.24 -2.56 -7.09
CA ALA A 100 -4.61 -2.71 -5.69
C ALA A 100 -4.38 -4.15 -5.19
N SER A 101 -4.72 -5.15 -6.02
CA SER A 101 -4.49 -6.57 -5.73
C SER A 101 -2.99 -6.92 -5.62
N LEU A 102 -2.16 -6.37 -6.51
CA LEU A 102 -0.71 -6.57 -6.46
C LEU A 102 -0.10 -5.98 -5.19
N PHE A 103 -0.52 -4.77 -4.82
CA PHE A 103 -0.06 -4.12 -3.60
C PHE A 103 -0.53 -4.87 -2.34
N LEU A 104 -1.75 -5.41 -2.34
CA LEU A 104 -2.22 -6.27 -1.25
C LEU A 104 -1.30 -7.50 -1.09
N GLY A 105 -1.01 -8.19 -2.19
CA GLY A 105 -0.11 -9.36 -2.19
C GLY A 105 1.30 -9.01 -1.72
N LEU A 106 1.85 -7.88 -2.18
CA LEU A 106 3.18 -7.41 -1.78
C LEU A 106 3.27 -7.12 -0.27
N ASN A 107 2.25 -6.45 0.28
CA ASN A 107 2.21 -6.13 1.71
C ASN A 107 1.94 -7.39 2.56
N ALA A 108 1.15 -8.34 2.08
CA ALA A 108 0.97 -9.65 2.72
C ALA A 108 2.27 -10.46 2.76
N ALA A 109 3.02 -10.49 1.65
CA ALA A 109 4.34 -11.13 1.60
C ALA A 109 5.33 -10.47 2.56
N THR A 110 5.35 -9.12 2.60
CA THR A 110 6.18 -8.35 3.54
C THR A 110 5.84 -8.67 4.99
N PHE A 111 4.54 -8.72 5.34
CA PHE A 111 4.06 -9.10 6.66
C PHE A 111 4.52 -10.51 7.06
N ALA A 112 4.33 -11.50 6.19
CA ALA A 112 4.70 -12.89 6.44
C ALA A 112 6.22 -13.06 6.60
N LEU A 113 7.03 -12.39 5.77
CA LEU A 113 8.49 -12.40 5.88
C LEU A 113 8.98 -11.70 7.15
N THR A 114 8.31 -10.61 7.57
CA THR A 114 8.62 -9.94 8.84
C THR A 114 8.40 -10.89 10.02
N LEU A 115 7.25 -11.59 10.06
CA LEU A 115 7.00 -12.62 11.08
C LEU A 115 8.04 -13.73 11.08
N ALA A 116 8.50 -14.14 9.89
CA ALA A 116 9.49 -15.22 9.76
C ALA A 116 10.89 -14.82 10.24
N VAL A 117 11.23 -13.53 10.26
CA VAL A 117 12.53 -13.02 10.75
C VAL A 117 12.46 -12.63 12.23
N MET A 118 11.26 -12.34 12.76
CA MET A 118 11.04 -12.07 14.18
C MET A 118 11.06 -13.32 15.08
N ARG A 119 10.94 -14.51 14.49
CA ARG A 119 11.01 -15.81 15.17
C ARG A 119 12.44 -16.33 15.18
#